data_AF-A0A2A2S838-F1
#
_entry.id   AF-A0A2A2S838-F1
#
_cell.length_a   1.000
_cell.length_b   1.000
_cell.length_c   1.000
_cell.angle_alpha   90.00
_cell.angle_beta   90.00
_cell.angle_gamma   90.00
#
_symmetry.space_group_name_H-M   'P 1'
#
loop_
_entity.id
_entity.type
_entity.pdbx_description
1 polymer ?
#
loop_
_entity_poly.entity_id
_entity_poly.type
_entity_poly.pdbx_seq_one_letter_code
_entity_poly.pdbx_strand_id
1 'polypeptide(L)'
;MIDKFLNEEQDPKAVEKVYSRLVDLLTTSEEIIYIAVQKKPLVNLFPDCIAITNKRILFFTPANLGLSIKFVDFVWKDVVDVFTKEEIIGAVFSIKTTGGAEMGVDYLPKVQARKLYQYAQERKEAERELRRQRELEEKRAESGSIQVDHPAQAVFQPSAPVVQQPPLQAPAPAPEEPKKDELTEKLKRLKTLFESGLISQEEYNNKKLELLSDF
;
A
#
# COMPACT_ATOMS: atom_id res chain seq x y z
N MET A 1 -22.20 -17.23 13.67
CA MET A 1 -21.17 -16.46 12.91
C MET A 1 -19.78 -16.58 13.54
N ILE A 2 -19.56 -17.59 14.39
CA ILE A 2 -18.22 -18.02 14.85
C ILE A 2 -17.71 -19.23 14.06
N ASP A 3 -18.64 -19.99 13.46
CA ASP A 3 -18.41 -21.25 12.74
C ASP A 3 -17.43 -21.12 11.58
N LYS A 4 -17.31 -19.90 11.02
CA LYS A 4 -16.32 -19.58 9.97
C LYS A 4 -14.87 -19.68 10.47
N PHE A 5 -14.65 -19.60 11.78
CA PHE A 5 -13.34 -19.62 12.45
C PHE A 5 -13.05 -20.94 13.17
N LEU A 6 -13.71 -22.05 12.80
CA LEU A 6 -13.53 -23.37 13.40
C LEU A 6 -13.07 -24.45 12.41
N ASN A 7 -12.54 -24.05 11.25
CA ASN A 7 -12.32 -24.96 10.11
C ASN A 7 -10.92 -25.58 10.04
N GLU A 8 -9.97 -25.13 10.86
CA GLU A 8 -8.53 -25.37 10.66
C GLU A 8 -7.84 -25.97 11.89
N GLU A 9 -8.50 -26.94 12.54
CA GLU A 9 -8.06 -27.58 13.80
C GLU A 9 -7.85 -26.61 14.98
N GLN A 10 -8.54 -25.49 14.94
CA GLN A 10 -8.55 -24.52 16.02
C GLN A 10 -9.25 -25.12 17.24
N ASP A 11 -8.73 -24.85 18.43
CA ASP A 11 -9.44 -25.20 19.66
C ASP A 11 -10.72 -24.34 19.76
N PRO A 12 -11.92 -24.93 19.68
CA PRO A 12 -13.16 -24.16 19.66
C PRO A 12 -13.34 -23.30 20.90
N LYS A 13 -12.89 -23.78 22.08
CA LYS A 13 -13.02 -23.02 23.34
C LYS A 13 -12.11 -21.80 23.34
N ALA A 14 -10.92 -21.92 22.77
CA ALA A 14 -10.00 -20.79 22.63
C ALA A 14 -10.57 -19.75 21.66
N VAL A 15 -11.11 -20.19 20.51
CA VAL A 15 -11.76 -19.31 19.54
C VAL A 15 -12.96 -18.59 20.15
N GLU A 16 -13.85 -19.31 20.84
CA GLU A 16 -15.02 -18.71 21.52
C GLU A 16 -14.61 -17.66 22.57
N LYS A 17 -13.61 -17.98 23.39
CA LYS A 17 -13.11 -17.07 24.41
C LYS A 17 -12.50 -15.80 23.81
N VAL A 18 -11.76 -15.92 22.71
CA VAL A 18 -11.16 -14.77 22.02
C VAL A 18 -12.21 -13.99 21.23
N TYR A 19 -13.12 -14.67 20.54
CA TYR A 19 -14.20 -14.06 19.77
C TYR A 19 -15.11 -13.21 20.65
N SER A 20 -15.55 -13.74 21.81
CA SER A 20 -16.39 -12.97 22.75
C SER A 20 -15.72 -11.68 23.21
N ARG A 21 -14.40 -11.71 23.46
CA ARG A 21 -13.62 -10.50 23.80
C ARG A 21 -13.42 -9.57 22.62
N LEU A 22 -13.17 -10.10 21.43
CA LEU A 22 -12.96 -9.32 20.22
C LEU A 22 -14.19 -8.48 19.87
N VAL A 23 -15.39 -9.06 19.93
CA VAL A 23 -16.64 -8.38 19.57
C VAL A 23 -16.82 -7.09 20.37
N ASP A 24 -16.48 -7.10 21.66
CA ASP A 24 -16.55 -5.91 22.53
C ASP A 24 -15.46 -4.86 22.22
N LEU A 25 -14.38 -5.27 21.55
CA LEU A 25 -13.24 -4.41 21.20
C LEU A 25 -13.35 -3.82 19.79
N LEU A 26 -14.23 -4.34 18.94
CA LEU A 26 -14.38 -3.88 17.55
C LEU A 26 -14.89 -2.44 17.50
N THR A 27 -14.26 -1.63 16.66
CA THR A 27 -14.72 -0.29 16.35
C THR A 27 -15.79 -0.32 15.24
N THR A 28 -16.48 0.80 15.00
CA THR A 28 -17.47 0.91 13.92
C THR A 28 -16.90 0.47 12.57
N SER A 29 -17.62 -0.39 11.85
CA SER A 29 -17.18 -0.97 10.56
C SER A 29 -15.87 -1.77 10.64
N GLU A 30 -15.53 -2.27 11.83
CA GLU A 30 -14.45 -3.25 12.00
C GLU A 30 -15.02 -4.67 12.00
N GLU A 31 -14.43 -5.54 11.18
CA GLU A 31 -14.87 -6.92 10.98
C GLU A 31 -13.70 -7.87 11.21
N ILE A 32 -13.98 -8.97 11.93
CA ILE A 32 -13.02 -10.06 12.13
C ILE A 32 -12.94 -10.87 10.83
N ILE A 33 -11.75 -10.93 10.25
CA ILE A 33 -11.47 -11.67 9.01
C ILE A 33 -11.04 -13.10 9.34
N TYR A 34 -10.19 -13.24 10.35
CA TYR A 34 -9.60 -14.52 10.70
C TYR A 34 -9.13 -14.55 12.15
N ILE A 35 -9.18 -15.72 12.79
CA ILE A 35 -8.60 -15.99 14.10
C ILE A 35 -7.68 -17.20 13.92
N ALA A 36 -6.54 -17.22 14.58
CA ALA A 36 -5.62 -18.35 14.65
C ALA A 36 -5.34 -18.69 16.12
N VAL A 37 -5.15 -19.97 16.41
CA VAL A 37 -4.95 -20.50 17.76
C VAL A 37 -3.66 -21.32 17.80
N GLN A 38 -2.77 -20.99 18.73
CA GLN A 38 -1.55 -21.73 19.00
C GLN A 38 -1.86 -23.19 19.41
N LYS A 39 -1.04 -24.13 18.97
CA LYS A 39 -1.17 -25.56 19.28
C LYS A 39 0.19 -26.17 19.60
N LYS A 40 0.58 -26.14 20.87
CA LYS A 40 1.82 -26.78 21.34
C LYS A 40 1.64 -28.30 21.46
N PRO A 41 2.67 -29.11 21.14
CA PRO A 41 2.57 -30.57 21.05
C PRO A 41 2.39 -31.31 22.38
N LEU A 42 2.78 -30.71 23.53
CA LEU A 42 2.78 -31.39 24.84
C LEU A 42 1.64 -30.94 25.76
N VAL A 43 1.39 -29.64 25.88
CA VAL A 43 0.31 -29.07 26.72
C VAL A 43 -0.14 -27.75 26.10
N ASN A 44 -1.45 -27.60 25.88
CA ASN A 44 -2.04 -26.41 25.28
C ASN A 44 -3.20 -25.84 26.13
N LEU A 45 -3.03 -25.76 27.46
CA LEU A 45 -4.10 -25.28 28.36
C LEU A 45 -4.48 -23.82 28.11
N PHE A 46 -3.50 -23.00 27.71
CA PHE A 46 -3.67 -21.56 27.54
C PHE A 46 -2.96 -21.11 26.24
N PRO A 47 -3.57 -21.33 25.07
CA PRO A 47 -2.95 -20.97 23.81
C PRO A 47 -2.95 -19.46 23.57
N ASP A 48 -1.86 -18.97 22.98
CA ASP A 48 -1.86 -17.65 22.35
C ASP A 48 -2.76 -17.65 21.12
N CYS A 49 -3.41 -16.52 20.84
CA CYS A 49 -4.27 -16.38 19.67
C CYS A 49 -3.92 -15.10 18.90
N ILE A 50 -4.07 -15.15 17.57
CA ILE A 50 -3.93 -14.00 16.69
C ILE A 50 -5.28 -13.76 16.02
N ALA A 51 -5.74 -12.52 15.97
CA ALA A 51 -6.91 -12.14 15.18
C ALA A 51 -6.55 -11.06 14.16
N ILE A 52 -7.04 -11.23 12.94
CA ILE A 52 -6.91 -10.27 11.85
C ILE A 52 -8.28 -9.63 11.65
N THR A 53 -8.33 -8.30 11.67
CA THR A 53 -9.50 -7.51 11.26
C THR A 53 -9.19 -6.71 10.00
N ASN A 54 -10.22 -6.11 9.41
CA ASN A 54 -10.03 -5.16 8.32
C ASN A 54 -9.27 -3.88 8.73
N LYS A 55 -9.04 -3.62 10.02
CA LYS A 55 -8.34 -2.41 10.52
C LYS A 55 -7.00 -2.67 11.21
N ARG A 56 -6.84 -3.82 11.87
CA ARG A 56 -5.66 -4.12 12.68
C ARG A 56 -5.44 -5.63 12.82
N ILE A 57 -4.28 -5.97 13.35
CA ILE A 57 -3.96 -7.30 13.84
C ILE A 57 -3.85 -7.27 15.37
N LEU A 58 -4.41 -8.26 16.04
CA LEU A 58 -4.46 -8.37 17.50
C LEU A 58 -3.80 -9.67 17.96
N PHE A 59 -2.97 -9.56 18.99
CA PHE A 59 -2.32 -10.68 19.67
C PHE A 59 -2.93 -10.83 21.07
N PHE A 60 -3.42 -12.02 21.39
CA PHE A 60 -4.00 -12.37 22.67
C PHE A 60 -3.10 -13.37 23.39
N THR A 61 -2.60 -12.99 24.55
CA THR A 61 -1.74 -13.80 25.40
C THR A 61 -2.44 -14.05 26.73
N PRO A 62 -2.72 -15.31 27.10
CA PRO A 62 -3.24 -15.65 28.41
C PRO A 62 -2.29 -15.21 29.53
N ALA A 63 -2.84 -14.66 30.61
CA ALA A 63 -2.09 -14.26 31.81
C ALA A 63 -2.79 -14.81 33.06
N ASN A 64 -2.07 -14.89 34.18
CA ASN A 64 -2.58 -15.39 35.46
C ASN A 64 -3.24 -16.77 35.32
N LEU A 65 -2.53 -17.75 34.73
CA LEU A 65 -3.04 -19.12 34.49
C LEU A 65 -4.36 -19.15 33.71
N GLY A 66 -4.50 -18.26 32.72
CA GLY A 66 -5.68 -18.18 31.86
C GLY A 66 -6.90 -17.48 32.45
N LEU A 67 -6.81 -16.96 33.68
CA LEU A 67 -7.87 -16.17 34.31
C LEU A 67 -8.03 -14.79 33.64
N SER A 68 -6.97 -14.28 33.04
CA SER A 68 -6.96 -13.00 32.34
C SER A 68 -6.36 -13.15 30.94
N ILE A 69 -6.66 -12.22 30.06
CA ILE A 69 -6.07 -12.15 28.72
C ILE A 69 -5.46 -10.76 28.57
N LYS A 70 -4.17 -10.73 28.26
CA LYS A 70 -3.50 -9.53 27.76
C LYS A 70 -3.71 -9.50 26.25
N PHE A 71 -4.02 -8.34 25.70
CA PHE A 71 -4.02 -8.15 24.26
C PHE A 71 -3.14 -6.96 23.87
N VAL A 72 -2.57 -7.05 22.68
CA VAL A 72 -1.80 -5.98 22.03
C VAL A 72 -2.22 -5.95 20.58
N ASP A 73 -2.54 -4.77 20.05
CA ASP A 73 -2.94 -4.61 18.66
C ASP A 73 -2.08 -3.61 17.89
N PHE A 74 -2.06 -3.82 16.57
CA PHE A 74 -1.30 -2.99 15.64
C PHE A 74 -2.18 -2.66 14.43
N VAL A 75 -2.40 -1.37 14.20
CA VAL A 75 -3.12 -0.88 13.02
C VAL A 75 -2.30 -1.19 11.77
N TRP A 76 -2.95 -1.59 10.68
CA TRP A 76 -2.24 -1.98 9.45
C TRP A 76 -1.29 -0.91 8.92
N LYS A 77 -1.63 0.38 9.10
CA LYS A 77 -0.77 1.51 8.75
C LYS A 77 0.60 1.50 9.45
N ASP A 78 0.67 0.89 10.63
CA ASP A 78 1.88 0.84 11.47
C ASP A 78 2.65 -0.48 11.28
N VAL A 79 2.12 -1.43 10.48
CA VAL A 79 2.76 -2.72 10.17
C VAL A 79 3.58 -2.59 8.89
N VAL A 80 4.91 -2.62 9.02
CA VAL A 80 5.84 -2.57 7.90
C VAL A 80 5.92 -3.93 7.21
N ASP A 81 6.10 -4.98 8.00
CA ASP A 81 6.26 -6.32 7.44
C ASP A 81 5.60 -7.42 8.25
N VAL A 82 5.36 -8.54 7.58
CA VAL A 82 4.74 -9.75 8.12
C VAL A 82 5.57 -10.93 7.65
N PHE A 83 5.93 -11.81 8.58
CA PHE A 83 6.77 -12.96 8.33
C PHE A 83 6.05 -14.25 8.72
N THR A 84 6.34 -15.32 7.98
CA THR A 84 5.94 -16.67 8.35
C THR A 84 7.07 -17.63 8.09
N LYS A 85 7.35 -18.48 9.07
CA LYS A 85 8.38 -19.52 8.99
C LYS A 85 7.77 -20.85 9.38
N GLU A 86 7.73 -21.79 8.43
CA GLU A 86 7.28 -23.15 8.73
C GLU A 86 8.44 -23.96 9.32
N GLU A 87 8.20 -24.60 10.45
CA GLU A 87 9.14 -25.45 11.16
C GLU A 87 8.62 -26.90 11.21
N ILE A 88 9.34 -27.82 11.85
CA ILE A 88 8.94 -29.24 11.90
C ILE A 88 7.64 -29.41 12.70
N ILE A 89 7.53 -28.75 13.85
CA ILE A 89 6.47 -28.97 14.86
C ILE A 89 5.31 -27.95 14.74
N GLY A 90 5.46 -26.93 13.88
CA GLY A 90 4.46 -25.89 13.68
C GLY A 90 4.98 -24.81 12.75
N ALA A 91 4.44 -23.61 12.86
CA ALA A 91 4.94 -22.43 12.18
C ALA A 91 4.99 -21.24 13.15
N VAL A 92 5.84 -20.27 12.80
CA VAL A 92 5.93 -18.98 13.46
C VAL A 92 5.34 -17.94 12.54
N PHE A 93 4.45 -17.10 13.06
CA PHE A 93 3.97 -15.90 12.39
C PHE A 93 4.40 -14.68 13.21
N SER A 94 4.94 -13.65 12.56
CA SER A 94 5.31 -12.41 13.23
C SER A 94 5.06 -11.18 12.36
N ILE A 95 5.00 -10.02 13.01
CA ILE A 95 4.94 -8.72 12.37
C ILE A 95 6.11 -7.86 12.81
N LYS A 96 6.43 -6.87 11.98
CA LYS A 96 7.36 -5.79 12.28
C LYS A 96 6.67 -4.45 12.06
N THR A 97 6.81 -3.55 13.02
CA THR A 97 6.19 -2.23 12.99
C THR A 97 7.14 -1.14 12.49
N THR A 98 6.58 0.02 12.17
CA THR A 98 7.33 1.23 11.79
C THR A 98 8.31 1.67 12.88
N GLY A 99 7.97 1.47 14.15
CA GLY A 99 8.84 1.75 15.30
C GLY A 99 9.89 0.68 15.57
N GLY A 100 10.00 -0.36 14.73
CA GLY A 100 10.96 -1.46 14.89
C GLY A 100 10.55 -2.54 15.90
N ALA A 101 9.38 -2.41 16.55
CA ALA A 101 8.87 -3.45 17.42
C ALA A 101 8.47 -4.69 16.60
N GLU A 102 8.76 -5.87 17.13
CA GLU A 102 8.40 -7.17 16.56
C GLU A 102 7.48 -7.92 17.54
N MET A 103 6.47 -8.58 17.00
CA MET A 103 5.50 -9.38 17.77
C MET A 103 5.11 -10.60 16.96
N GLY A 104 5.00 -11.76 17.59
CA GLY A 104 4.66 -12.99 16.89
C GLY A 104 4.20 -14.09 17.82
N VAL A 105 3.68 -15.17 17.22
CA VAL A 105 3.27 -16.39 17.90
C VAL A 105 3.91 -17.57 17.19
N ASP A 106 4.49 -18.47 17.97
CA ASP A 106 5.08 -19.73 17.54
C ASP A 106 4.10 -20.90 17.72
N TYR A 107 4.47 -22.09 17.22
CA TYR A 107 3.65 -23.30 17.29
C TYR A 107 2.22 -23.12 16.75
N LEU A 108 2.06 -22.30 15.72
CA LEU A 108 0.80 -22.22 14.98
C LEU A 108 0.68 -23.45 14.07
N PRO A 109 -0.52 -24.05 13.94
CA PRO A 109 -0.77 -25.01 12.87
C PRO A 109 -0.44 -24.37 11.51
N LYS A 110 0.32 -25.09 10.67
CA LYS A 110 0.89 -24.53 9.43
C LYS A 110 -0.17 -23.94 8.50
N VAL A 111 -1.35 -24.58 8.44
CA VAL A 111 -2.50 -24.09 7.66
C VAL A 111 -2.93 -22.70 8.14
N GLN A 112 -3.10 -22.54 9.46
CA GLN A 112 -3.49 -21.26 10.05
C GLN A 112 -2.41 -20.18 9.87
N ALA A 113 -1.13 -20.54 9.96
CA ALA A 113 -0.03 -19.60 9.72
C ALA A 113 -0.01 -19.09 8.26
N ARG A 114 -0.24 -19.98 7.28
CA ARG A 114 -0.39 -19.57 5.88
C ARG A 114 -1.59 -18.65 5.66
N LYS A 115 -2.72 -18.92 6.32
CA LYS A 115 -3.91 -18.05 6.28
C LYS A 115 -3.64 -16.68 6.90
N LEU A 116 -3.00 -16.63 8.07
CA LEU A 116 -2.57 -15.37 8.66
C LEU A 116 -1.70 -14.57 7.69
N TYR A 117 -0.71 -15.21 7.07
CA TYR A 117 0.15 -14.57 6.07
C TYR A 117 -0.65 -14.03 4.88
N GLN A 118 -1.53 -14.85 4.30
CA GLN A 118 -2.40 -14.46 3.20
C GLN A 118 -3.23 -13.22 3.54
N TYR A 119 -4.02 -13.28 4.61
CA TYR A 119 -4.90 -12.17 4.99
C TYR A 119 -4.12 -10.92 5.41
N ALA A 120 -2.98 -11.08 6.08
CA ALA A 120 -2.15 -9.94 6.46
C ALA A 120 -1.55 -9.23 5.24
N GLN A 121 -1.13 -9.98 4.20
CA GLN A 121 -0.65 -9.38 2.95
C GLN A 121 -1.77 -8.64 2.22
N GLU A 122 -2.97 -9.24 2.11
CA GLU A 122 -4.15 -8.58 1.53
C GLU A 122 -4.47 -7.27 2.28
N ARG A 123 -4.39 -7.27 3.61
CA ARG A 123 -4.62 -6.08 4.42
C ARG A 123 -3.57 -5.00 4.23
N LYS A 124 -2.29 -5.37 4.15
CA LYS A 124 -1.19 -4.43 3.85
C LYS A 124 -1.33 -3.82 2.47
N GLU A 125 -1.74 -4.61 1.47
CA GLU A 125 -1.96 -4.13 0.11
C GLU A 125 -3.13 -3.14 0.06
N ALA A 126 -4.26 -3.48 0.69
CA ALA A 126 -5.42 -2.60 0.79
C ALA A 126 -5.07 -1.26 1.48
N GLU A 127 -4.27 -1.28 2.55
CA GLU A 127 -3.82 -0.06 3.22
C GLU A 127 -2.90 0.80 2.35
N ARG A 128 -1.99 0.16 1.59
CA ARG A 128 -1.11 0.87 0.65
C ARG A 128 -1.91 1.55 -0.47
N GLU A 129 -2.91 0.85 -1.01
CA GLU A 129 -3.78 1.40 -2.05
C GLU A 129 -4.64 2.55 -1.52
N LEU A 130 -5.22 2.40 -0.34
CA LEU A 130 -6.00 3.45 0.31
C LEU A 130 -5.15 4.70 0.60
N ARG A 131 -3.90 4.53 1.00
CA ARG A 131 -2.95 5.64 1.16
C ARG A 131 -2.67 6.33 -0.19
N ARG A 132 -2.40 5.57 -1.24
CA ARG A 132 -2.18 6.09 -2.59
C ARG A 132 -3.38 6.90 -3.08
N GLN A 133 -4.60 6.40 -2.86
CA GLN A 133 -5.83 7.09 -3.26
C GLN A 133 -6.01 8.42 -2.52
N ARG A 134 -5.80 8.43 -1.20
CA ARG A 134 -5.85 9.67 -0.39
C ARG A 134 -4.83 10.70 -0.87
N GLU A 135 -3.59 10.28 -1.14
CA GLU A 135 -2.54 11.17 -1.65
C GLU A 135 -2.89 11.75 -3.04
N LEU A 136 -3.58 11.00 -3.90
CA LEU A 136 -4.06 11.49 -5.20
C LEU A 136 -5.26 12.44 -5.06
N GLU A 137 -6.18 12.14 -4.15
CA GLU A 137 -7.33 13.00 -3.86
C GLU A 137 -6.90 14.33 -3.25
N GLU A 138 -5.96 14.31 -2.32
CA GLU A 138 -5.36 15.51 -1.72
C GLU A 138 -4.70 16.38 -2.79
N LYS A 139 -3.86 15.81 -3.66
CA LYS A 139 -3.26 16.53 -4.80
C LYS A 139 -4.30 17.10 -5.77
N ARG A 140 -5.42 16.39 -5.99
CA ARG A 140 -6.53 16.87 -6.82
C ARG A 140 -7.23 18.06 -6.16
N ALA A 141 -7.44 18.00 -4.84
CA ALA A 141 -8.03 19.10 -4.08
C ALA A 141 -7.09 20.31 -4.03
N GLU A 142 -5.79 20.11 -3.84
CA GLU A 142 -4.76 21.15 -3.90
C GLU A 142 -4.68 21.82 -5.29
N SER A 143 -4.92 21.07 -6.36
CA SER A 143 -4.94 21.59 -7.74
C SER A 143 -6.31 22.16 -8.16
N GLY A 144 -7.29 22.18 -7.25
CA GLY A 144 -8.71 22.44 -7.51
C GLY A 144 -9.12 23.91 -7.39
N SER A 145 -8.55 24.80 -8.21
CA SER A 145 -9.17 26.11 -8.51
C SER A 145 -8.76 26.68 -9.88
N ILE A 146 -8.87 25.89 -10.95
CA ILE A 146 -8.87 26.45 -12.31
C ILE A 146 -10.27 26.31 -12.88
N GLN A 147 -11.06 27.38 -12.74
CA GLN A 147 -12.28 27.57 -13.52
C GLN A 147 -11.86 27.72 -14.98
N VAL A 148 -11.92 26.63 -15.75
CA VAL A 148 -11.92 26.73 -17.21
C VAL A 148 -13.33 27.15 -17.60
N ASP A 149 -13.56 28.46 -17.61
CA ASP A 149 -14.72 29.07 -18.24
C ASP A 149 -14.69 28.66 -19.72
N HIS A 150 -15.66 27.85 -20.14
CA HIS A 150 -15.77 27.37 -21.51
C HIS A 150 -16.92 28.13 -22.18
N PRO A 151 -16.66 29.29 -22.83
CA PRO A 151 -17.65 29.84 -23.74
C PRO A 151 -17.58 29.06 -25.06
N ALA A 152 -18.69 28.41 -25.36
CA ALA A 152 -19.29 28.22 -26.67
C ALA A 152 -18.41 27.76 -27.85
N GLN A 153 -18.72 26.54 -28.29
CA GLN A 153 -18.73 26.06 -29.67
C GLN A 153 -18.49 27.13 -30.75
N ALA A 154 -17.32 27.10 -31.40
CA ALA A 154 -17.09 27.75 -32.67
C ALA A 154 -17.03 26.68 -33.78
N VAL A 155 -18.05 26.70 -34.62
CA VAL A 155 -18.23 25.87 -35.81
C VAL A 155 -17.11 26.17 -36.82
N PHE A 156 -16.46 25.12 -37.32
CA PHE A 156 -15.51 25.22 -38.43
C PHE A 156 -16.21 25.72 -39.70
N GLN A 157 -15.76 26.86 -40.24
CA GLN A 157 -16.03 27.26 -41.63
C GLN A 157 -14.70 27.55 -42.35
N PRO A 158 -14.47 27.01 -43.56
CA PRO A 158 -13.30 27.34 -44.36
C PRO A 158 -13.64 28.39 -45.43
N SER A 159 -12.96 29.53 -45.46
CA SER A 159 -12.84 30.41 -46.64
C SER A 159 -11.59 31.30 -46.56
N ALA A 160 -10.78 31.29 -47.61
CA ALA A 160 -9.56 32.08 -47.80
C ALA A 160 -9.86 33.51 -48.34
N PRO A 161 -8.85 34.29 -48.82
CA PRO A 161 -7.75 34.98 -48.13
C PRO A 161 -7.81 36.52 -48.37
N VAL A 162 -6.95 37.35 -47.75
CA VAL A 162 -6.31 38.56 -48.35
C VAL A 162 -5.26 39.19 -47.41
N VAL A 163 -4.21 39.64 -48.07
CA VAL A 163 -2.90 40.20 -47.69
C VAL A 163 -2.96 41.52 -46.90
N GLN A 164 -2.01 41.72 -45.96
CA GLN A 164 -1.30 43.00 -45.73
C GLN A 164 0.01 42.79 -44.94
N GLN A 165 1.13 43.23 -45.52
CA GLN A 165 2.47 43.44 -44.92
C GLN A 165 2.82 44.95 -45.08
N PRO A 166 3.92 45.50 -44.51
CA PRO A 166 4.43 45.54 -43.14
C PRO A 166 4.68 47.02 -42.68
N PRO A 167 5.39 47.32 -41.57
CA PRO A 167 6.83 47.56 -41.72
C PRO A 167 7.73 47.09 -40.56
N LEU A 168 8.79 46.39 -40.95
CA LEU A 168 10.21 46.51 -40.55
C LEU A 168 10.53 47.03 -39.14
N GLN A 169 11.13 46.16 -38.32
CA GLN A 169 12.32 46.50 -37.52
C GLN A 169 13.12 45.23 -37.16
N ALA A 170 14.33 45.15 -37.72
CA ALA A 170 15.50 44.44 -37.18
C ALA A 170 16.70 45.36 -37.48
N PRO A 171 17.74 45.39 -36.63
CA PRO A 171 18.84 44.45 -36.86
C PRO A 171 19.59 43.94 -35.58
N ALA A 172 19.82 42.60 -35.54
CA ALA A 172 21.09 41.82 -35.36
C ALA A 172 22.13 42.17 -34.24
N PRO A 173 23.16 41.32 -33.92
CA PRO A 173 23.41 39.86 -34.11
C PRO A 173 24.09 39.06 -32.92
N ALA A 174 23.95 37.71 -32.94
CA ALA A 174 24.88 36.58 -32.57
C ALA A 174 25.51 36.45 -31.13
N PRO A 175 26.05 35.27 -30.66
CA PRO A 175 26.22 33.92 -31.26
C PRO A 175 25.86 32.66 -30.38
N GLU A 176 25.77 31.50 -31.05
CA GLU A 176 26.06 30.10 -30.63
C GLU A 176 25.76 29.52 -29.22
N GLU A 177 24.89 28.48 -29.18
CA GLU A 177 25.16 27.19 -28.49
C GLU A 177 24.09 26.13 -28.92
N PRO A 178 24.26 25.44 -30.08
CA PRO A 178 23.26 24.50 -30.64
C PRO A 178 23.13 23.17 -29.88
N LYS A 179 23.74 23.07 -28.70
CA LYS A 179 23.95 21.83 -27.95
C LYS A 179 22.97 21.66 -26.77
N LYS A 180 22.64 22.74 -26.08
CA LYS A 180 21.72 22.69 -24.91
C LYS A 180 20.26 22.47 -25.28
N ASP A 181 19.83 22.93 -26.46
CA ASP A 181 18.42 22.80 -26.87
C ASP A 181 18.06 21.35 -27.20
N GLU A 182 18.93 20.63 -27.93
CA GLU A 182 18.71 19.20 -28.24
C GLU A 182 18.69 18.32 -26.99
N LEU A 183 19.56 18.58 -26.01
CA LEU A 183 19.56 17.87 -24.73
C LEU A 183 18.24 18.09 -23.99
N THR A 184 17.77 19.33 -23.97
CA THR A 184 16.52 19.71 -23.29
C THR A 184 15.31 19.04 -23.95
N GLU A 185 15.29 18.95 -25.28
CA GLU A 185 14.25 18.22 -26.01
C GLU A 185 14.30 16.70 -25.75
N LYS A 186 15.50 16.10 -25.76
CA LYS A 186 15.68 14.66 -25.46
C LYS A 186 15.23 14.32 -24.04
N LEU A 187 15.56 15.17 -23.06
CA LEU A 187 15.12 15.00 -21.66
C LEU A 187 13.61 15.17 -21.52
N LYS A 188 13.00 16.10 -22.25
CA LYS A 188 11.55 16.30 -22.28
C LYS A 188 10.82 15.08 -22.84
N ARG A 189 11.31 14.53 -23.96
CA ARG A 189 10.75 13.31 -24.57
C ARG A 189 10.93 12.09 -23.67
N LEU A 190 12.09 11.94 -23.03
CA LEU A 190 12.35 10.85 -22.08
C LEU A 190 11.38 10.93 -20.88
N LYS A 191 11.10 12.13 -20.37
CA LYS A 191 10.11 12.36 -19.31
C LYS A 191 8.70 11.98 -19.76
N THR A 192 8.29 12.35 -20.98
CA THR A 192 6.98 11.97 -21.52
C THR A 192 6.81 10.45 -21.63
N LEU A 193 7.86 9.72 -22.06
CA LEU A 193 7.81 8.25 -22.15
C LEU A 193 7.65 7.58 -20.77
N PHE A 194 8.29 8.15 -19.74
CA PHE A 194 8.14 7.67 -18.37
C PHE A 194 6.73 7.96 -17.82
N GLU A 195 6.22 9.17 -18.05
CA GLU A 195 4.87 9.57 -17.63
C GLU A 195 3.76 8.78 -18.34
N SER A 196 4.00 8.36 -19.60
CA SER A 196 3.08 7.47 -20.32
C SER A 196 3.22 5.99 -19.94
N GLY A 197 4.12 5.64 -19.01
CA GLY A 197 4.35 4.27 -18.55
C GLY A 197 4.98 3.35 -19.60
N LEU A 198 5.62 3.90 -20.63
CA LEU A 198 6.29 3.14 -21.70
C LEU A 198 7.67 2.64 -21.27
N ILE A 199 8.26 3.26 -20.24
CA ILE A 199 9.55 2.89 -19.65
C ILE A 199 9.44 2.89 -18.12
N SER A 200 10.24 2.03 -17.47
CA SER A 200 10.33 1.94 -16.02
C SER A 200 11.17 3.08 -15.41
N GLN A 201 11.07 3.25 -14.09
CA GLN A 201 11.84 4.27 -13.36
C GLN A 201 13.36 4.03 -13.44
N GLU A 202 13.78 2.76 -13.48
CA GLU A 202 15.18 2.38 -13.63
C GLU A 202 15.71 2.74 -15.03
N GLU A 203 14.94 2.46 -16.08
CA GLU A 203 15.28 2.82 -17.46
C GLU A 203 15.31 4.34 -17.67
N TYR A 204 14.39 5.08 -17.05
CA TYR A 204 14.38 6.54 -17.08
C TYR A 204 15.66 7.13 -16.48
N ASN A 205 16.07 6.65 -15.30
CA ASN A 205 17.26 7.14 -14.62
C ASN A 205 18.54 6.82 -15.40
N ASN A 206 18.66 5.59 -15.93
CA ASN A 206 19.82 5.19 -16.73
C ASN A 206 19.94 6.03 -18.02
N LYS A 207 18.85 6.20 -18.77
CA LYS A 207 18.85 7.01 -20.01
C LYS A 207 19.08 8.50 -19.74
N LYS A 208 18.60 9.01 -18.61
CA LYS A 208 18.87 10.40 -18.19
C LYS A 208 20.36 10.60 -17.90
N LEU A 209 21.00 9.63 -17.24
CA LEU A 209 22.42 9.70 -16.93
C LEU A 209 23.27 9.66 -18.22
N GLU A 210 22.92 8.76 -19.15
CA GLU A 210 23.57 8.62 -20.46
C GLU A 210 23.47 9.91 -21.30
N LEU A 211 22.27 10.52 -21.37
CA LEU A 211 22.06 11.79 -22.08
C LEU A 211 22.84 12.96 -21.48
N LEU A 212 23.05 12.95 -20.17
CA LEU A 212 23.83 13.99 -19.48
C LEU A 212 25.33 13.74 -19.57
N SER A 213 25.78 12.51 -19.80
CA SER A 213 27.19 12.16 -20.00
C SER A 213 27.68 12.38 -21.44
N ASP A 214 26.77 12.38 -22.41
CA ASP A 214 27.07 12.61 -23.84
C ASP A 214 27.26 14.11 -24.20
N PHE A 215 27.12 15.01 -23.23
CA PHE A 215 27.27 16.46 -23.37
C PHE A 215 28.42 17.00 -22.52
#